data_AF-A0A2V5YX19-F1
#
_entry.id   AF-A0A2V5YX19-F1
#
_cell.length_a   1.000
_cell.length_b   1.000
_cell.length_c   1.000
_cell.angle_alpha   90.00
_cell.angle_beta   90.00
_cell.angle_gamma   90.00
#
_symmetry.space_group_name_H-M   'P 1'
#
loop_
_entity.id
_entity.type
_entity.pdbx_description
1 polymer ?
#
loop_
_entity_poly.entity_id
_entity_poly.type
_entity_poly.pdbx_seq_one_letter_code
_entity_poly.pdbx_strand_id
1 'polypeptide(L)'
;SIGSEVSTQDQTVRATVDRIWDRKIKYFESAIRDAHAQGLIVAPDSEAKARALFACYHGTLAQARIQNDVELLRDFKQVAMDVLGVKHTQAVSS
;
A
#
# COMPACT_ATOMS: atom_id res chain seq x y z
N SER A 1 -21.80 2.46 -4.22
CA SER A 1 -20.55 2.20 -3.48
C SER A 1 -20.13 0.77 -3.76
N ILE A 2 -18.89 0.54 -4.21
CA ILE A 2 -18.31 -0.82 -4.38
C ILE A 2 -18.44 -1.63 -3.09
N GLY A 3 -18.37 -0.98 -1.91
CA GLY A 3 -18.59 -1.63 -0.62
C GLY A 3 -20.05 -2.10 -0.40
N SER A 4 -21.02 -1.40 -0.98
CA SER A 4 -22.44 -1.81 -0.93
C SER A 4 -22.79 -2.84 -2.00
N GLU A 5 -22.07 -2.85 -3.13
CA GLU A 5 -22.25 -3.81 -4.22
C GLU A 5 -21.56 -5.16 -3.92
N VAL A 6 -20.36 -5.14 -3.34
CA VAL A 6 -19.63 -6.33 -2.89
C VAL A 6 -20.27 -6.97 -1.64
N SER A 7 -21.01 -6.20 -0.83
CA SER A 7 -21.79 -6.77 0.28
C SER A 7 -22.98 -7.61 -0.19
N THR A 8 -23.45 -7.42 -1.44
CA THR A 8 -24.58 -8.16 -2.03
C THR A 8 -24.14 -9.21 -3.05
N GLN A 9 -22.87 -9.21 -3.48
CA GLN A 9 -22.35 -10.17 -4.45
C GLN A 9 -21.96 -11.52 -3.82
N ASP A 10 -22.18 -12.58 -4.61
CA ASP A 10 -21.90 -13.99 -4.35
C ASP A 10 -20.53 -14.22 -3.68
N GLN A 11 -20.47 -15.13 -2.70
CA GLN A 11 -19.25 -15.50 -1.97
C GLN A 11 -18.06 -15.80 -2.90
N THR A 12 -18.32 -16.28 -4.11
CA THR A 12 -17.31 -16.56 -5.14
C THR A 12 -16.58 -15.30 -5.59
N VAL A 13 -17.27 -14.17 -5.73
CA VAL A 13 -16.65 -12.90 -6.14
C VAL A 13 -15.76 -12.37 -5.03
N ARG A 14 -16.24 -12.41 -3.78
CA ARG A 14 -15.45 -12.04 -2.60
C ARG A 14 -14.18 -12.88 -2.48
N ALA A 15 -14.29 -14.20 -2.53
CA ALA A 15 -13.14 -15.10 -2.48
C ALA A 15 -12.14 -14.85 -3.62
N THR A 16 -12.63 -14.50 -4.81
CA THR A 16 -11.77 -14.15 -5.95
C THR A 16 -11.04 -12.84 -5.73
N VAL A 17 -11.73 -11.83 -5.20
CA VAL A 17 -11.13 -10.54 -4.81
C VAL A 17 -10.06 -10.78 -3.75
N ASP A 18 -10.37 -11.51 -2.67
CA ASP A 18 -9.41 -11.82 -1.60
C ASP A 18 -8.16 -12.53 -2.15
N ARG A 19 -8.34 -13.52 -3.04
CA ARG A 19 -7.22 -14.21 -3.69
C ARG A 19 -6.35 -13.29 -4.56
N ILE A 20 -6.97 -12.34 -5.28
CA ILE A 20 -6.22 -11.34 -6.06
C ILE A 20 -5.46 -10.40 -5.11
N TRP A 21 -6.06 -10.05 -3.98
CA TRP A 21 -5.48 -9.17 -2.98
C TRP A 21 -4.29 -9.83 -2.28
N ASP A 22 -4.42 -11.08 -1.86
CA ASP A 22 -3.33 -11.87 -1.27
C ASP A 22 -2.12 -11.95 -2.20
N ARG A 23 -2.36 -12.15 -3.51
CA ARG A 23 -1.28 -12.18 -4.50
C ARG A 23 -0.58 -10.83 -4.62
N LYS A 24 -1.30 -9.72 -4.54
CA LYS A 24 -0.71 -8.38 -4.63
C LYS A 24 0.07 -8.03 -3.37
N ILE A 25 -0.46 -8.34 -2.18
CA ILE A 25 0.21 -8.07 -0.90
C ILE A 25 1.55 -8.80 -0.80
N LYS A 26 1.66 -10.03 -1.31
CA LYS A 26 2.92 -10.80 -1.30
C LYS A 26 4.08 -10.11 -2.01
N TYR A 27 3.80 -9.34 -3.07
CA TYR A 27 4.85 -8.56 -3.74
C TYR A 27 5.34 -7.41 -2.88
N PHE A 28 4.44 -6.69 -2.22
CA PHE A 28 4.80 -5.63 -1.27
C PHE A 28 5.58 -6.19 -0.08
N GLU A 29 5.10 -7.29 0.50
CA GLU A 29 5.77 -7.97 1.61
C GLU A 29 7.20 -8.39 1.25
N SER A 30 7.38 -9.01 0.09
CA SER A 30 8.71 -9.45 -0.36
C SER A 30 9.67 -8.28 -0.55
N ALA A 31 9.22 -7.20 -1.21
CA ALA A 31 10.05 -6.00 -1.40
C ALA A 31 10.40 -5.30 -0.06
N ILE A 32 9.45 -5.25 0.89
CA ILE A 32 9.66 -4.67 2.22
C ILE A 32 10.65 -5.52 3.02
N ARG A 33 10.51 -6.85 2.96
CA ARG A 33 11.42 -7.79 3.61
C ARG A 33 12.85 -7.64 3.08
N ASP A 34 13.01 -7.54 1.77
CA ASP A 34 14.33 -7.37 1.14
C ASP A 34 14.95 -6.01 1.52
N ALA A 35 14.17 -4.93 1.50
CA ALA A 35 14.62 -3.61 1.91
C ALA A 35 15.02 -3.58 3.40
N HIS A 36 14.32 -4.32 4.26
CA HIS A 36 14.69 -4.47 5.66
C HIS A 36 16.00 -5.25 5.84
N ALA A 37 16.16 -6.38 5.14
CA ALA A 37 17.37 -7.18 5.16
C ALA A 37 18.61 -6.40 4.67
N GLN A 38 18.40 -5.47 3.73
CA GLN A 38 19.43 -4.55 3.23
C GLN A 38 19.68 -3.34 4.16
N GLY A 39 18.92 -3.18 5.24
CA GLY A 39 19.05 -2.06 6.18
C GLY A 39 18.52 -0.72 5.65
N LEU A 40 17.81 -0.72 4.51
CA LEU A 40 17.23 0.49 3.91
C LEU A 40 16.05 1.03 4.73
N ILE A 41 15.31 0.13 5.38
CA ILE A 41 14.18 0.43 6.26
C ILE A 41 14.18 -0.45 7.51
N VAL A 42 13.44 -0.03 8.54
CA VAL A 42 13.16 -0.87 9.72
C VAL A 42 11.74 -1.41 9.62
N ALA A 43 11.63 -2.71 9.31
CA ALA A 43 10.36 -3.42 9.12
C ALA A 43 10.45 -4.87 9.65
N PRO A 44 10.56 -5.06 10.98
CA PRO A 44 10.66 -6.40 11.59
C PRO A 44 9.42 -7.26 11.35
N ASP A 45 8.26 -6.62 11.13
CA ASP A 45 7.04 -7.26 10.63
C ASP A 45 6.73 -6.72 9.22
N SER A 46 7.28 -7.39 8.21
CA SER A 46 7.12 -7.00 6.81
C SER A 46 5.70 -7.19 6.30
N GLU A 47 4.95 -8.14 6.86
CA GLU A 47 3.58 -8.46 6.47
C GLU A 47 2.62 -7.36 6.96
N ALA A 48 2.72 -6.97 8.23
CA ALA A 48 1.92 -5.86 8.77
C ALA A 48 2.23 -4.55 8.04
N LYS A 49 3.50 -4.30 7.70
CA LYS A 49 3.91 -3.10 6.98
C LYS A 49 3.40 -3.10 5.53
N ALA A 50 3.39 -4.25 4.86
CA ALA A 50 2.77 -4.41 3.54
C ALA A 50 1.26 -4.12 3.58
N ARG A 51 0.54 -4.67 4.58
CA ARG A 51 -0.88 -4.37 4.78
C ARG A 51 -1.14 -2.88 5.01
N ALA A 52 -0.34 -2.22 5.85
CA ALA A 52 -0.47 -0.80 6.13
C ALA A 52 -0.27 0.05 4.86
N LEU A 53 0.78 -0.23 4.09
CA LEU A 53 1.06 0.46 2.82
C LEU A 53 -0.06 0.24 1.80
N PHE A 54 -0.56 -1.00 1.70
CA PHE A 54 -1.66 -1.35 0.80
C PHE A 54 -2.96 -0.64 1.19
N ALA A 55 -3.32 -0.63 2.47
CA ALA A 55 -4.49 0.11 2.96
C ALA A 55 -4.38 1.61 2.66
N CYS A 56 -3.19 2.20 2.83
CA CYS A 56 -2.93 3.60 2.51
C CYS A 56 -3.11 3.89 1.00
N TYR A 57 -2.58 3.03 0.12
CA TYR A 57 -2.78 3.13 -1.33
C TYR A 57 -4.26 3.09 -1.70
N HIS A 58 -5.01 2.14 -1.14
CA HIS A 58 -6.44 2.00 -1.41
C HIS A 58 -7.26 3.19 -0.90
N GLY A 59 -6.92 3.74 0.28
CA GLY A 59 -7.55 4.95 0.80
C GLY A 59 -7.32 6.15 -0.12
N THR A 60 -6.08 6.35 -0.56
CA THR A 60 -5.72 7.44 -1.49
C THR A 60 -6.45 7.31 -2.82
N LEU A 61 -6.50 6.09 -3.38
CA LEU A 61 -7.23 5.81 -4.62
C LEU A 61 -8.75 6.02 -4.46
N ALA A 62 -9.32 5.69 -3.30
CA ALA A 62 -10.72 5.96 -3.02
C ALA A 62 -11.01 7.45 -2.95
N GLN A 63 -10.13 8.24 -2.30
CA GLN A 63 -10.23 9.70 -2.26
C GLN A 63 -10.14 10.32 -3.65
N ALA A 64 -9.17 9.88 -4.47
CA ALA A 64 -9.02 10.31 -5.86
C ALA A 64 -10.30 10.09 -6.69
N ARG A 65 -10.96 8.95 -6.51
CA ARG A 65 -12.25 8.66 -7.16
C ARG A 65 -13.39 9.54 -6.66
N ILE A 66 -13.48 9.74 -5.34
CA ILE A 66 -14.53 10.56 -4.72
C ILE A 66 -14.42 12.01 -5.19
N GLN A 67 -13.20 12.54 -5.29
CA GLN A 67 -12.93 13.92 -5.67
C GLN A 67 -12.80 14.10 -7.20
N ASN A 68 -12.83 12.99 -7.96
CA ASN A 68 -12.52 12.96 -9.40
C ASN A 68 -11.19 13.66 -9.73
N ASP A 69 -10.19 13.45 -8.87
CA ASP A 69 -8.89 14.10 -8.96
C ASP A 69 -7.77 13.06 -8.82
N VAL A 70 -7.08 12.79 -9.93
CA VAL A 70 -5.97 11.84 -9.99
C VAL A 70 -4.69 12.41 -9.40
N GLU A 71 -4.59 13.73 -9.23
CA GLU A 71 -3.41 14.41 -8.70
C GLU A 71 -3.10 13.97 -7.26
N LEU A 72 -4.13 13.57 -6.50
CA LEU A 72 -3.98 12.97 -5.17
C LEU A 72 -3.10 11.71 -5.13
N LEU A 73 -2.93 11.02 -6.26
CA LEU A 73 -2.02 9.88 -6.37
C LEU A 73 -0.57 10.29 -6.66
N ARG A 74 -0.31 11.52 -7.15
CA ARG A 74 1.06 11.97 -7.44
C ARG A 74 1.93 12.00 -6.19
N ASP A 75 1.34 12.41 -5.07
CA ASP A 75 2.04 12.53 -3.79
C ASP A 75 2.13 11.19 -3.04
N PHE A 76 1.44 10.14 -3.53
CA PHE A 76 1.40 8.85 -2.86
C PHE A 76 2.79 8.23 -2.69
N LYS A 77 3.72 8.49 -3.63
CA LYS A 77 5.11 8.02 -3.49
C LYS A 77 5.73 8.52 -2.19
N GLN A 78 5.57 9.80 -1.85
CA GLN A 78 6.15 10.36 -0.64
C GLN A 78 5.47 9.77 0.60
N VAL A 79 4.15 9.68 0.60
CA VAL A 79 3.38 9.04 1.67
C VAL A 79 3.82 7.59 1.90
N ALA A 80 4.06 6.83 0.82
CA ALA A 80 4.56 5.48 0.89
C ALA A 80 5.94 5.39 1.55
N MET A 81 6.86 6.30 1.23
CA MET A 81 8.19 6.35 1.85
C MET A 81 8.11 6.66 3.35
N ASP A 82 7.20 7.55 3.74
CA ASP A 82 6.96 7.92 5.14
C ASP A 82 6.36 6.74 5.93
N VAL A 83 5.35 6.06 5.36
CA VAL A 83 4.76 4.83 5.93
C VAL A 83 5.82 3.73 6.07
N LEU A 84 6.75 3.62 5.11
CA LEU A 84 7.84 2.67 5.16
C LEU A 84 8.92 3.06 6.19
N GLY A 85 8.98 4.32 6.61
CA GLY A 85 10.00 4.83 7.52
C GLY A 85 11.38 4.89 6.88
N VAL A 86 11.45 5.21 5.58
CA VAL A 86 12.71 5.35 4.86
C VAL A 86 13.53 6.48 5.47
N LYS A 87 14.76 6.16 5.89
CA LYS A 87 15.70 7.19 6.36
C LYS A 87 15.99 8.14 5.22
N HIS A 88 15.51 9.38 5.33
CA HIS A 88 15.89 10.42 4.41
C HIS A 88 17.35 10.74 4.70
N THR A 89 18.28 10.25 3.87
CA THR A 89 19.64 10.78 3.86
C THR A 89 19.50 12.26 3.54
N GLN A 90 19.66 13.12 4.54
CA GLN A 90 19.90 14.52 4.29
C GLN A 90 21.18 14.57 3.47
N ALA A 91 21.07 14.91 2.19
CA ALA A 91 22.22 15.23 1.37
C ALA A 91 22.93 16.39 2.08
N VAL A 92 24.07 16.11 2.69
CA VAL A 92 24.94 17.12 3.28
C VAL A 92 25.32 18.05 2.14
N SER A 93 24.71 19.22 2.11
CA SER A 93 25.13 20.32 1.25
C SER A 93 26.52 20.72 1.72
N SER A 94 27.53 20.46 0.86
CA SER A 94 28.88 21.04 1.00
C SER A 94 28.88 22.46 0.43
#